data_AF-A0A7V8A7N1-F1
#
_entry.id   AF-A0A7V8A7N1-F1
#
_cell.length_a   1.000
_cell.length_b   1.000
_cell.length_c   1.000
_cell.angle_alpha   90.00
_cell.angle_beta   90.00
_cell.angle_gamma   90.00
#
_symmetry.space_group_name_H-M   'P 1'
#
loop_
_entity.id
_entity.type
_entity.pdbx_description
1 polymer ?
#
loop_
_entity_poly.entity_id
_entity_poly.type
_entity_poly.pdbx_seq_one_letter_code
_entity_poly.pdbx_strand_id
1 'polypeptide(L)'
;MEDLMVGFEKFLSFGGCIDFPRGVSEVVRVVYEDIRNSRGKRMVPADFADYFSGNFNLIPSKRIGDCKGLLVGVCYYDDNIDTRLRKCLDHAAIRCEGITKEVFFLSTKWNSAVIDKYIGYIQSLRHNGVLVNMVYVSRKGVVLMPI
;
A
#
# COMPACT_ATOMS: atom_id res chain seq x y z
N MET A 1 -5.95 -8.92 23.79
CA MET A 1 -6.46 -8.20 22.60
C MET A 1 -6.32 -6.69 22.78
N GLU A 2 -6.47 -6.19 24.02
CA GLU A 2 -6.25 -4.77 24.39
C GLU A 2 -4.80 -4.28 24.23
N ASP A 3 -3.79 -5.05 24.64
CA ASP A 3 -2.37 -4.66 24.46
C ASP A 3 -1.96 -4.47 22.98
N LEU A 4 -2.67 -5.15 22.07
CA LEU A 4 -2.44 -5.08 20.63
C LEU A 4 -2.97 -3.77 20.02
N MET A 5 -4.04 -3.22 20.60
CA MET A 5 -4.62 -1.95 20.17
C MET A 5 -3.82 -0.76 20.71
N VAL A 6 -3.33 -0.83 21.95
CA VAL A 6 -2.50 0.22 22.56
C VAL A 6 -1.19 0.45 21.78
N GLY A 7 -0.59 -0.62 21.24
CA GLY A 7 0.62 -0.52 20.40
C GLY A 7 0.37 0.12 19.03
N PHE A 8 -0.81 -0.14 18.42
CA PHE A 8 -1.19 0.41 17.12
C PHE A 8 -1.66 1.88 17.22
N GLU A 9 -2.35 2.26 18.30
CA GLU A 9 -2.75 3.64 18.57
C GLU A 9 -1.56 4.54 18.93
N LYS A 10 -0.59 4.02 19.71
CA LYS A 10 0.70 4.70 19.92
C LYS A 10 1.54 4.81 18.62
N PHE A 11 1.33 3.92 17.67
CA PHE A 11 2.04 3.88 16.39
C PHE A 11 1.50 4.92 15.39
N LEU A 12 0.18 5.16 15.36
CA LEU A 12 -0.43 6.27 14.59
C LEU A 12 -0.07 7.65 15.18
N SER A 13 0.37 7.72 16.42
CA SER A 13 0.73 8.98 17.10
C SER A 13 2.22 9.34 17.06
N PHE A 14 3.12 8.43 16.67
CA PHE A 14 4.58 8.67 16.66
C PHE A 14 5.17 9.13 15.32
N GLY A 15 4.34 9.46 14.33
CA GLY A 15 4.80 9.87 13.00
C GLY A 15 3.78 10.70 12.22
N GLY A 16 3.14 11.66 12.89
CA GLY A 16 2.10 12.51 12.30
C GLY A 16 0.75 11.81 12.17
N CYS A 17 -0.32 12.48 12.57
CA CYS A 17 -1.71 12.03 12.39
C CYS A 17 -1.99 11.76 10.90
N ILE A 18 -1.85 10.51 10.47
CA ILE A 18 -2.32 10.06 9.17
C ILE A 18 -3.53 9.18 9.42
N ASP A 19 -4.72 9.74 9.24
CA ASP A 19 -5.96 8.99 9.22
C ASP A 19 -6.07 8.25 7.89
N PHE A 20 -5.59 7.01 7.86
CA PHE A 20 -5.76 6.14 6.72
C PHE A 20 -7.24 5.71 6.59
N PRO A 21 -7.77 5.56 5.35
CA PRO A 21 -9.04 4.89 5.14
C PRO A 21 -9.03 3.52 5.81
N ARG A 22 -10.16 3.08 6.38
CA ARG A 22 -10.25 1.84 7.16
C ARG A 22 -9.58 0.64 6.47
N GLY A 23 -9.83 0.45 5.17
CA GLY A 23 -9.22 -0.64 4.40
C GLY A 23 -7.68 -0.56 4.33
N VAL A 24 -7.13 0.65 4.22
CA VAL A 24 -5.68 0.88 4.24
C VAL A 24 -5.12 0.61 5.64
N SER A 25 -5.78 1.08 6.69
CA SER A 25 -5.38 0.82 8.09
C SER A 25 -5.28 -0.66 8.41
N GLU A 26 -6.24 -1.45 7.93
CA GLU A 26 -6.25 -2.91 8.08
C GLU A 26 -5.04 -3.55 7.39
N VAL A 27 -4.74 -3.14 6.15
CA VAL A 27 -3.58 -3.65 5.41
C VAL A 27 -2.26 -3.24 6.07
N VAL A 28 -2.12 -1.96 6.45
CA VAL A 28 -0.93 -1.44 7.13
C VAL A 28 -0.67 -2.22 8.43
N ARG A 29 -1.71 -2.49 9.21
CA ARG A 29 -1.61 -3.28 10.45
C ARG A 29 -1.05 -4.68 10.19
N VAL A 30 -1.57 -5.38 9.19
CA VAL A 30 -1.10 -6.73 8.83
C VAL A 30 0.36 -6.70 8.38
N VAL A 31 0.71 -5.78 7.47
CA VAL A 31 2.09 -5.63 6.98
C VAL A 31 3.05 -5.29 8.11
N TYR A 32 2.67 -4.38 9.01
CA TYR A 32 3.48 -4.02 10.17
C TYR A 32 3.71 -5.21 11.11
N GLU A 33 2.67 -5.98 11.42
CA GLU A 33 2.80 -7.18 12.24
C GLU A 33 3.69 -8.25 11.61
N ASP A 34 3.61 -8.44 10.29
CA ASP A 34 4.50 -9.37 9.59
C ASP A 34 5.97 -8.97 9.74
N ILE A 35 6.28 -7.68 9.62
CA ILE A 35 7.62 -7.11 9.79
C ILE A 35 8.13 -7.23 11.24
N ARG A 36 7.25 -6.93 12.20
CA ARG A 36 7.55 -6.95 13.63
C ARG A 36 7.85 -8.37 14.09
N ASN A 37 7.02 -9.32 13.69
CA ASN A 37 7.12 -10.72 14.10
C ASN A 37 8.16 -11.52 13.29
N SER A 38 8.88 -10.87 12.35
CA SER A 38 9.83 -11.54 11.43
C SER A 38 9.21 -12.74 10.71
N ARG A 39 7.89 -12.71 10.49
CA ARG A 39 7.17 -13.81 9.84
C ARG A 39 7.51 -13.79 8.36
N GLY A 40 8.52 -14.58 8.01
CA GLY A 40 8.79 -15.04 6.64
C GLY A 40 9.37 -13.98 5.72
N LYS A 41 10.65 -14.14 5.39
CA LYS A 41 11.31 -13.57 4.20
C LYS A 41 10.65 -14.13 2.93
N ARG A 42 9.44 -13.68 2.60
CA ARG A 42 8.66 -14.18 1.46
C ARG A 42 7.90 -13.03 0.83
N MET A 43 7.67 -13.11 -0.48
CA MET A 43 6.80 -12.19 -1.21
C MET A 43 5.40 -12.13 -0.57
N VAL A 44 4.69 -11.01 -0.78
CA VAL A 44 3.27 -10.90 -0.42
C VAL A 44 2.50 -12.08 -1.04
N PRO A 45 1.77 -12.88 -0.24
CA PRO A 45 0.99 -14.01 -0.75
C PRO A 45 0.00 -13.57 -1.82
N ALA A 46 -0.23 -14.40 -2.84
CA ALA A 46 -1.14 -14.01 -3.91
C ALA A 46 -2.62 -13.95 -3.45
N ASP A 47 -2.97 -14.69 -2.40
CA ASP A 47 -4.27 -14.62 -1.71
C ASP A 47 -4.31 -13.59 -0.58
N PHE A 48 -3.33 -12.67 -0.51
CA PHE A 48 -3.31 -11.64 0.52
C PHE A 48 -4.58 -10.78 0.55
N ALA A 49 -5.23 -10.59 -0.62
CA ALA A 49 -6.52 -9.91 -0.71
C ALA A 49 -7.67 -10.64 0.00
N ASP A 50 -7.60 -11.96 0.12
CA ASP A 50 -8.66 -12.76 0.74
C ASP A 50 -8.75 -12.54 2.26
N TYR A 51 -7.73 -11.93 2.88
CA TYR A 51 -7.75 -11.55 4.29
C TYR A 51 -8.59 -10.31 4.59
N PHE A 52 -9.01 -9.57 3.56
CA PHE A 52 -9.66 -8.26 3.72
C PHE A 52 -11.05 -8.27 3.10
N SER A 53 -12.07 -7.96 3.90
CA SER A 53 -13.43 -7.69 3.44
C SER A 53 -13.61 -6.19 3.24
N GLY A 54 -13.12 -5.68 2.12
CA GLY A 54 -13.08 -4.23 1.88
C GLY A 54 -13.62 -3.79 0.52
N ASN A 55 -14.11 -2.55 0.46
CA ASN A 55 -14.50 -1.89 -0.79
C ASN A 55 -13.28 -1.22 -1.46
N PHE A 56 -12.20 -1.98 -1.64
CA PHE A 56 -10.96 -1.54 -2.27
C PHE A 56 -10.34 -2.67 -3.10
N ASN A 57 -9.53 -2.32 -4.09
CA ASN A 57 -8.70 -3.29 -4.82
C ASN A 57 -7.35 -3.44 -4.12
N LEU A 58 -6.79 -4.65 -4.13
CA LEU A 58 -5.49 -4.96 -3.51
C LEU A 58 -4.56 -5.62 -4.54
N ILE A 59 -3.29 -5.24 -4.54
CA ILE A 59 -2.24 -5.83 -5.38
C ILE A 59 -1.10 -6.31 -4.48
N PRO A 60 -0.70 -7.60 -4.53
CA PRO A 60 -1.25 -8.67 -5.36
C PRO A 60 -2.67 -9.08 -4.96
N SER A 61 -3.38 -9.65 -5.92
CA SER A 61 -4.59 -10.45 -5.71
C SER A 61 -4.62 -11.58 -6.75
N LYS A 62 -5.07 -12.77 -6.35
CA LYS A 62 -5.43 -13.87 -7.26
C LYS A 62 -6.75 -13.61 -8.00
N ARG A 63 -7.59 -12.73 -7.45
CA ARG A 63 -8.94 -12.47 -7.95
C ARG A 63 -8.99 -11.17 -8.73
N ILE A 64 -9.62 -11.25 -9.88
CA ILE A 64 -10.07 -10.10 -10.67
C ILE A 64 -11.46 -9.73 -10.14
N GLY A 65 -11.53 -8.73 -9.28
CA GLY A 65 -12.80 -8.13 -8.85
C GLY A 65 -13.14 -6.87 -9.63
N ASP A 66 -14.29 -6.29 -9.31
CA ASP A 66 -14.73 -5.00 -9.84
C ASP A 66 -13.78 -3.87 -9.44
N CYS A 67 -13.67 -2.87 -10.30
CA CYS A 67 -12.90 -1.66 -10.02
C CYS A 67 -13.50 -0.88 -8.86
N LYS A 68 -12.63 -0.40 -7.96
CA LYS A 68 -13.00 0.35 -6.75
C LYS A 68 -12.31 1.72 -6.73
N GLY A 69 -12.91 2.67 -6.03
CA GLY A 69 -12.34 4.02 -5.87
C GLY A 69 -11.00 4.05 -5.13
N LEU A 70 -10.73 3.03 -4.32
CA LEU A 70 -9.51 2.88 -3.54
C LEU A 70 -8.72 1.66 -4.02
N LEU A 71 -7.44 1.87 -4.31
CA LEU A 71 -6.47 0.83 -4.67
C LEU A 71 -5.32 0.81 -3.67
N VAL A 72 -4.98 -0.37 -3.19
CA VAL A 72 -3.83 -0.58 -2.31
C VAL A 72 -2.83 -1.52 -2.99
N GLY A 73 -1.62 -1.04 -3.22
CA GLY A 73 -0.49 -1.85 -3.64
C GLY A 73 0.37 -2.22 -2.44
N VAL A 74 0.84 -3.46 -2.36
CA VAL A 74 1.70 -3.94 -1.28
C VAL A 74 2.97 -4.54 -1.85
N CYS A 75 4.11 -4.13 -1.30
CA CYS A 75 5.43 -4.59 -1.66
C CYS A 75 6.28 -4.82 -0.41
N TYR A 76 6.58 -6.07 -0.05
CA TYR A 76 7.47 -6.33 1.08
C TYR A 76 8.38 -7.53 0.87
N TYR A 77 9.45 -7.60 1.68
CA TYR A 77 10.46 -8.66 1.61
C TYR A 77 10.89 -8.94 0.17
N ASP A 78 10.73 -10.14 -0.37
CA ASP A 78 11.31 -10.53 -1.67
C ASP A 78 10.54 -10.01 -2.89
N ASP A 79 9.51 -9.19 -2.69
CA ASP A 79 8.87 -8.48 -3.79
C ASP A 79 9.84 -7.52 -4.49
N ASN A 80 9.72 -7.47 -5.82
CA ASN A 80 10.40 -6.49 -6.65
C ASN A 80 9.56 -5.20 -6.70
N ILE A 81 10.09 -4.13 -6.10
CA ILE A 81 9.40 -2.83 -5.97
C ILE A 81 9.03 -2.21 -7.32
N ASP A 82 9.91 -2.32 -8.32
CA ASP A 82 9.66 -1.79 -9.68
C ASP A 82 8.44 -2.48 -10.30
N THR A 83 8.40 -3.82 -10.23
CA THR A 83 7.28 -4.62 -10.74
C THR A 83 5.99 -4.33 -9.99
N ARG A 84 6.04 -4.19 -8.66
CA ARG A 84 4.86 -3.92 -7.82
C ARG A 84 4.30 -2.53 -8.07
N LEU A 85 5.16 -1.53 -8.12
CA LEU A 85 4.77 -0.15 -8.38
C LEU A 85 4.14 -0.04 -9.76
N ARG A 86 4.80 -0.55 -10.80
CA ARG A 86 4.25 -0.55 -12.17
C ARG A 86 2.88 -1.20 -12.24
N LYS A 87 2.72 -2.41 -11.67
CA LYS A 87 1.41 -3.10 -11.65
C LYS A 87 0.33 -2.28 -10.94
N CYS A 88 0.70 -1.55 -9.89
CA CYS A 88 -0.23 -0.69 -9.16
C CYS A 88 -0.65 0.53 -9.99
N LEU A 89 0.33 1.20 -10.63
CA LEU A 89 0.06 2.36 -11.50
C LEU A 89 -0.75 1.94 -12.74
N ASP A 90 -0.37 0.86 -13.42
CA ASP A 90 -1.11 0.33 -14.58
C ASP A 90 -2.55 -0.05 -14.22
N HIS A 91 -2.77 -0.58 -13.02
CA HIS A 91 -4.12 -0.89 -12.57
C HIS A 91 -4.97 0.37 -12.43
N ALA A 92 -4.43 1.44 -11.85
CA ALA A 92 -5.16 2.71 -11.72
C ALA A 92 -5.34 3.43 -13.07
N ALA A 93 -4.30 3.44 -13.92
CA ALA A 93 -4.27 4.22 -15.14
C ALA A 93 -5.00 3.57 -16.31
N ILE A 94 -4.97 2.24 -16.40
CA ILE A 94 -5.46 1.50 -17.58
C ILE A 94 -6.69 0.68 -17.20
N ARG A 95 -6.57 -0.13 -16.15
CA ARG A 95 -7.60 -1.12 -15.84
C ARG A 95 -8.83 -0.53 -15.17
N CYS A 96 -8.63 0.36 -14.21
CA CYS A 96 -9.68 1.02 -13.45
C CYS A 96 -9.67 2.54 -13.69
N GLU A 97 -9.31 2.93 -14.92
CA GLU A 97 -9.31 4.32 -15.37
C GLU A 97 -10.66 4.98 -15.10
N GLY A 98 -10.63 6.22 -14.60
CA GLY A 98 -11.83 6.98 -14.27
C GLY A 98 -12.58 6.51 -13.02
N ILE A 99 -12.33 5.29 -12.52
CA ILE A 99 -12.96 4.71 -11.32
C ILE A 99 -12.06 4.88 -10.09
N THR A 100 -10.80 4.45 -10.17
CA THR A 100 -9.84 4.61 -9.06
C THR A 100 -9.58 6.09 -8.83
N LYS A 101 -9.79 6.56 -7.61
CA LYS A 101 -9.55 7.95 -7.18
C LYS A 101 -8.38 8.08 -6.23
N GLU A 102 -8.00 6.99 -5.57
CA GLU A 102 -6.92 7.01 -4.60
C GLU A 102 -6.12 5.71 -4.63
N VAL A 103 -4.80 5.84 -4.60
CA VAL A 103 -3.82 4.76 -4.61
C VAL A 103 -2.92 4.90 -3.40
N PHE A 104 -2.85 3.87 -2.57
CA PHE A 104 -1.83 3.72 -1.53
C PHE A 104 -0.85 2.63 -1.93
N PHE A 105 0.42 2.99 -2.12
CA PHE A 105 1.49 2.03 -2.34
C PHE A 105 2.27 1.83 -1.04
N LEU A 106 2.00 0.71 -0.37
CA LEU A 106 2.63 0.32 0.89
C LEU A 106 3.90 -0.49 0.57
N SER A 107 5.04 -0.06 1.10
CA SER A 107 6.30 -0.75 0.91
C SER A 107 7.14 -0.85 2.17
N THR A 108 7.80 -1.99 2.38
CA THR A 108 8.78 -2.18 3.45
C THR A 108 10.21 -1.90 3.01
N LYS A 109 10.36 -1.52 1.74
CA LYS A 109 11.62 -1.19 1.11
C LYS A 109 11.45 0.15 0.41
N TRP A 110 12.45 1.01 0.51
CA TRP A 110 12.46 2.27 -0.21
C TRP A 110 13.63 2.32 -1.17
N ASN A 111 13.37 2.76 -2.40
CA ASN A 111 14.40 2.98 -3.41
C ASN A 111 13.98 4.18 -4.27
N SER A 112 14.47 5.37 -3.91
CA SER A 112 14.14 6.61 -4.61
C SER A 112 14.44 6.53 -6.10
N ALA A 113 15.56 5.91 -6.49
CA ALA A 113 15.91 5.79 -7.91
C ALA A 113 14.91 4.93 -8.72
N VAL A 114 14.19 4.01 -8.09
CA VAL A 114 13.06 3.33 -8.75
C VAL A 114 11.83 4.23 -8.79
N ILE A 115 11.50 4.91 -7.70
CA ILE A 115 10.35 5.82 -7.64
C ILE A 115 10.48 6.95 -8.65
N ASP A 116 11.66 7.55 -8.79
CA ASP A 116 11.95 8.66 -9.69
C ASP A 116 11.69 8.30 -11.17
N LYS A 117 11.90 7.04 -11.55
CA LYS A 117 11.55 6.56 -12.92
C LYS A 117 10.06 6.67 -13.21
N TYR A 118 9.22 6.59 -12.18
CA TYR A 118 7.77 6.61 -12.29
C TYR A 118 7.19 7.99 -11.97
N ILE A 119 8.00 9.01 -11.71
CA ILE A 119 7.48 10.33 -11.28
C ILE A 119 6.54 10.94 -12.32
N GLY A 120 6.88 10.87 -13.61
CA GLY A 120 6.02 11.37 -14.69
C GLY A 120 4.71 10.57 -14.79
N TYR A 121 4.74 9.27 -14.52
CA TYR A 121 3.54 8.43 -14.52
C TYR A 121 2.62 8.77 -13.33
N ILE A 122 3.20 8.96 -12.14
CA ILE A 122 2.48 9.40 -10.94
C ILE A 122 1.87 10.79 -11.16
N GLN A 123 2.62 11.72 -11.77
CA GLN A 123 2.12 13.06 -12.10
C GLN A 123 0.96 13.01 -13.11
N SER A 124 1.02 12.14 -14.12
CA SER A 124 -0.08 11.94 -15.07
C SER A 124 -1.35 11.45 -14.37
N LEU A 125 -1.24 10.48 -13.47
CA LEU A 125 -2.36 10.01 -12.66
C LEU A 125 -2.96 11.13 -11.78
N ARG A 126 -2.09 11.93 -11.14
CA ARG A 126 -2.52 13.09 -10.33
C ARG A 126 -3.24 14.13 -11.16
N HIS A 127 -2.77 14.41 -12.38
CA HIS A 127 -3.45 15.32 -13.31
C HIS A 127 -4.86 14.83 -13.67
N ASN A 128 -5.05 13.51 -13.74
CA ASN A 128 -6.34 12.87 -13.98
C ASN A 128 -7.20 12.71 -12.70
N GLY A 129 -6.83 13.39 -11.61
CA GLY A 129 -7.60 13.40 -10.36
C GLY A 129 -7.41 12.18 -9.47
N VAL A 130 -6.34 11.40 -9.67
CA VAL A 130 -6.00 10.26 -8.81
C VAL A 130 -4.98 10.67 -7.76
N LEU A 131 -5.34 10.55 -6.48
CA LEU A 131 -4.40 10.75 -5.38
C LEU A 131 -3.47 9.53 -5.29
N VAL A 132 -2.16 9.78 -5.23
CA VAL A 132 -1.15 8.72 -5.09
C VAL A 132 -0.33 9.00 -3.84
N ASN A 133 -0.41 8.05 -2.90
CA ASN A 133 0.24 8.07 -1.60
C ASN A 133 1.27 6.94 -1.51
N MET A 134 2.51 7.28 -1.16
CA MET A 134 3.57 6.30 -0.91
C MET A 134 3.73 6.13 0.60
N VAL A 135 3.66 4.90 1.08
CA VAL A 135 3.74 4.60 2.51
C VAL A 135 4.90 3.66 2.76
N TYR A 136 5.86 4.11 3.55
CA TYR A 136 6.95 3.27 4.02
C TYR A 136 6.60 2.64 5.37
N VAL A 137 6.65 1.31 5.44
CA VAL A 137 6.35 0.52 6.63
C VAL A 137 7.64 -0.13 7.15
N SER A 138 8.00 0.14 8.40
CA SER A 138 9.19 -0.43 9.02
C SER A 138 8.91 -0.90 10.44
N ARG A 139 9.87 -1.61 11.06
CA ARG A 139 9.79 -1.97 12.48
C ARG A 139 9.63 -0.77 13.41
N LYS A 140 10.14 0.39 12.99
CA LYS A 140 10.13 1.62 13.79
C LYS A 140 8.84 2.42 13.67
N GLY A 141 8.03 2.15 12.63
CA GLY A 141 6.86 2.97 12.35
C GLY A 141 6.46 2.96 10.88
N VAL A 142 5.43 3.75 10.60
CA VAL A 142 4.90 4.02 9.26
C VAL A 142 5.03 5.50 8.94
N VAL A 143 5.43 5.80 7.71
CA VAL A 143 5.68 7.18 7.25
C VAL A 143 5.12 7.34 5.84
N LEU A 144 4.44 8.48 5.58
CA LEU A 144 4.16 8.91 4.21
C LEU A 144 5.43 9.45 3.58
N MET A 145 5.78 8.87 2.44
CA MET A 145 6.98 9.25 1.71
C MET A 145 6.66 10.36 0.71
N PRO A 146 7.55 11.37 0.58
CA PRO A 146 7.37 12.41 -0.41
C PRO A 146 7.50 11.83 -1.83
N ILE A 147 6.67 12.37 -2.73
CA ILE A 147 6.61 12.08 -4.18
C ILE A 147 6.21 13.33 -4.94
#